data_AF-A0AAN9BW72-F1
#
_entry.id   AF-A0AAN9BW72-F1
#
_cell.length_a   1.000
_cell.length_b   1.000
_cell.length_c   1.000
_cell.angle_alpha   90.00
_cell.angle_beta   90.00
_cell.angle_gamma   90.00
#
_symmetry.space_group_name_H-M   'P 1'
#
loop_
_entity.id
_entity.type
_entity.pdbx_description
1 polymer ?
#
loop_
_entity_poly.entity_id
_entity_poly.type
_entity_poly.pdbx_seq_one_letter_code
_entity_poly.pdbx_strand_id
1 'polypeptide(L)'
;MDQVLCDFEGSFLVKYREKYPEEPFIPLEERNTFYIADQYAKLEPDMQDKARDIWNAEGFFLNLPEIKGGCQALTEMSQMEDVDVFICTSPLTFYKYCLQEKFKWVEDHLGPDWISRLVITKDKTMVHGDVLIDDKPRIRGVRDPPSWKQVLFTAPYNQKVDLRGRQRLNTWTDDCWRDIIEDFKKRI
;
A
#
# COMPACT_ATOMS: atom_id res chain seq x y z
N MET A 1 -0.48 0.57 -3.30
CA MET A 1 -0.97 -0.77 -3.70
C MET A 1 -1.01 -1.64 -2.46
N ASP A 2 0.15 -2.07 -1.96
CA ASP A 2 0.23 -2.75 -0.65
C ASP A 2 -0.38 -1.85 0.42
N GLN A 3 -1.22 -2.44 1.28
CA GLN A 3 -1.97 -1.81 2.36
C GLN A 3 -2.85 -0.59 1.98
N VAL A 4 -3.16 -0.43 0.70
CA VAL A 4 -4.13 0.56 0.19
C VAL A 4 -5.18 -0.12 -0.70
N LEU A 5 -4.75 -1.01 -1.59
CA LEU A 5 -5.60 -1.80 -2.48
C LEU A 5 -5.60 -3.28 -2.12
N CYS A 6 -4.48 -3.79 -1.60
CA CYS A 6 -4.33 -5.19 -1.22
C CYS A 6 -3.81 -5.32 0.22
N ASP A 7 -4.34 -6.28 0.97
CA ASP A 7 -4.09 -6.45 2.40
C ASP A 7 -2.77 -7.21 2.65
N PHE A 8 -1.68 -6.44 2.69
CA PHE A 8 -0.34 -6.97 2.93
C PHE A 8 -0.16 -7.44 4.37
N GLU A 9 -0.54 -6.61 5.36
CA GLU A 9 -0.36 -6.88 6.79
C GLU A 9 -1.15 -8.11 7.25
N GLY A 10 -2.43 -8.23 6.86
CA GLY A 10 -3.25 -9.38 7.19
C GLY A 10 -2.71 -10.67 6.58
N SER A 11 -2.39 -10.64 5.28
CA SER A 11 -1.82 -11.79 4.57
C SER A 11 -0.46 -12.22 5.13
N PHE A 12 0.39 -11.26 5.47
CA PHE A 12 1.65 -11.52 6.15
C PHE A 12 1.41 -12.27 7.46
N LEU A 13 0.52 -11.76 8.33
CA LEU A 13 0.31 -12.34 9.65
C LEU A 13 -0.25 -13.77 9.57
N VAL A 14 -1.23 -14.00 8.68
CA VAL A 14 -1.81 -15.34 8.45
C VAL A 14 -0.72 -16.32 8.00
N LYS A 15 0.01 -15.99 6.93
CA LYS A 15 1.04 -16.87 6.37
C LYS A 15 2.23 -17.07 7.32
N TYR A 16 2.58 -16.05 8.10
CA TYR A 16 3.62 -16.13 9.11
C TYR A 16 3.24 -17.17 10.17
N ARG A 17 2.02 -17.10 10.71
CA ARG A 17 1.53 -18.04 11.73
C ARG A 17 1.33 -19.46 11.20
N GLU A 18 0.99 -19.60 9.92
CA GLU A 18 0.92 -20.92 9.26
C GLU A 18 2.30 -21.55 9.10
N LYS A 19 3.30 -20.76 8.67
CA LYS A 19 4.65 -21.27 8.40
C LYS A 19 5.47 -21.48 9.69
N TYR A 20 5.22 -20.65 10.71
CA TYR A 20 5.98 -20.59 11.94
C TYR A 20 5.05 -20.61 13.17
N PRO A 21 4.34 -21.74 13.43
CA PRO A 21 3.26 -21.79 14.43
C PRO A 21 3.72 -21.64 15.88
N GLU A 22 4.97 -22.01 16.19
CA GLU A 22 5.54 -21.93 17.54
C GLU A 22 6.31 -20.62 17.78
N GLU A 23 6.51 -19.79 16.74
CA GLU A 23 7.28 -18.55 16.85
C GLU A 23 6.41 -17.40 17.37
N PRO A 24 7.00 -16.45 18.12
CA PRO A 24 6.27 -15.25 18.52
C PRO A 24 5.84 -14.44 17.29
N PHE A 25 4.68 -13.79 17.41
CA PHE A 25 4.15 -12.90 16.38
C PHE A 25 3.62 -11.61 17.00
N ILE A 26 3.45 -10.59 16.17
CA ILE A 26 2.89 -9.29 16.59
C ILE A 26 1.46 -9.20 16.03
N PRO A 27 0.43 -9.12 16.89
CA PRO A 27 -0.95 -8.84 16.45
C PRO A 27 -1.04 -7.52 15.66
N LEU A 28 -2.01 -7.42 14.74
CA LEU A 28 -2.14 -6.23 13.88
C LEU A 28 -2.33 -4.94 14.69
N GLU A 29 -3.10 -5.02 15.77
CA GLU A 29 -3.34 -3.93 16.73
C GLU A 29 -2.08 -3.44 17.46
N GLU A 30 -1.02 -4.27 17.51
CA GLU A 30 0.26 -3.94 18.11
C GLU A 30 1.32 -3.47 17.09
N ARG A 31 0.98 -3.48 15.79
CA ARG A 31 1.86 -2.94 14.74
C ARG A 31 2.06 -1.44 14.95
N ASN A 32 3.30 -0.97 14.88
CA ASN A 32 3.63 0.44 15.17
C ASN A 32 4.72 1.06 14.28
N THR A 33 5.24 0.31 13.32
CA THR A 33 6.19 0.80 12.32
C THR A 33 5.80 0.28 10.94
N PHE A 34 6.07 1.08 9.91
CA PHE A 34 5.84 0.72 8.50
C PHE A 34 6.58 -0.55 8.10
N TYR A 35 7.76 -0.82 8.67
CA TYR A 35 8.56 -1.99 8.32
C TYR A 35 8.30 -3.14 9.29
N ILE A 36 7.57 -4.17 8.82
CA ILE A 36 7.32 -5.41 9.58
C ILE A 36 8.62 -6.00 10.11
N ALA A 37 9.61 -6.16 9.21
CA ALA A 37 10.92 -6.72 9.52
C ALA A 37 11.59 -6.02 10.71
N ASP A 38 11.49 -4.69 10.82
CA ASP A 38 12.12 -3.91 11.90
C ASP A 38 11.43 -4.13 13.25
N GLN A 39 10.13 -4.43 13.27
CA GLN A 39 9.43 -4.77 14.51
C GLN A 39 9.69 -6.22 14.91
N TYR A 40 9.67 -7.14 13.95
CA TYR A 40 9.95 -8.57 14.17
C TYR A 40 11.39 -8.80 14.65
N ALA A 41 12.37 -8.03 14.14
CA ALA A 41 13.76 -8.06 14.60
C ALA A 41 13.94 -7.83 16.11
N LYS A 42 12.93 -7.26 16.80
CA LYS A 42 12.97 -7.00 18.25
C LYS A 42 12.42 -8.16 19.08
N LEU A 43 11.81 -9.17 18.46
CA LEU A 43 11.29 -10.34 19.15
C LEU A 43 12.44 -11.29 19.49
N GLU A 44 13.10 -11.83 18.46
CA GLU A 44 14.20 -12.82 18.60
C GLU A 44 15.21 -12.73 17.42
N PRO A 45 16.45 -13.28 17.56
CA PRO A 45 17.58 -13.06 16.65
C PRO A 45 17.42 -13.46 15.16
N ASP A 46 16.37 -14.19 14.76
CA ASP A 46 16.13 -14.63 13.36
C ASP A 46 14.75 -14.19 12.81
N MET A 47 13.94 -13.52 13.63
CA MET A 47 12.56 -13.14 13.30
C MET A 47 12.47 -12.18 12.12
N GLN A 48 13.49 -11.35 11.92
CA GLN A 48 13.54 -10.45 10.77
C GLN A 48 13.57 -11.22 9.45
N ASP A 49 14.35 -12.28 9.38
CA ASP A 49 14.54 -13.07 8.17
C ASP A 49 13.36 -14.02 7.96
N LYS A 50 12.84 -14.64 9.03
CA LYS A 50 11.58 -15.38 8.97
C LYS A 50 10.43 -14.52 8.44
N ALA A 51 10.33 -13.26 8.88
CA ALA A 51 9.33 -12.34 8.36
C ALA A 51 9.54 -12.08 6.85
N ARG A 52 10.79 -11.80 6.43
CA ARG A 52 11.14 -11.60 5.01
C ARG A 52 10.79 -12.78 4.13
N ASP A 53 10.97 -14.00 4.61
CA ASP A 53 10.67 -15.21 3.87
C ASP A 53 9.19 -15.33 3.49
N ILE A 54 8.28 -14.70 4.25
CA ILE A 54 6.85 -14.74 3.96
C ILE A 54 6.54 -13.98 2.67
N TRP A 55 6.97 -12.73 2.56
CA TRP A 55 6.68 -11.92 1.37
C TRP A 55 7.65 -12.14 0.20
N ASN A 56 8.76 -12.85 0.43
CA ASN A 56 9.65 -13.30 -0.63
C ASN A 56 9.19 -14.62 -1.30
N ALA A 57 8.19 -15.30 -0.72
CA ALA A 57 7.65 -16.53 -1.28
C ALA A 57 6.86 -16.28 -2.56
N GLU A 58 6.91 -17.25 -3.46
CA GLU A 58 6.08 -17.27 -4.66
C GLU A 58 4.59 -17.29 -4.28
N GLY A 59 3.80 -16.51 -5.02
CA GLY A 59 2.39 -16.33 -4.81
C GLY A 59 2.02 -15.40 -3.66
N PHE A 60 2.97 -14.79 -2.94
CA PHE A 60 2.62 -13.90 -1.84
C PHE A 60 1.84 -12.68 -2.33
N PHE A 61 2.36 -11.95 -3.33
CA PHE A 61 1.72 -10.74 -3.85
C PHE A 61 0.51 -11.06 -4.71
N LEU A 62 0.56 -12.17 -5.45
CA LEU A 62 -0.53 -12.59 -6.32
C LEU A 62 -1.81 -12.90 -5.55
N ASN A 63 -1.68 -13.46 -4.34
CA ASN A 63 -2.81 -13.92 -3.54
C ASN A 63 -3.22 -12.95 -2.43
N LEU A 64 -2.73 -11.70 -2.45
CA LEU A 64 -3.18 -10.71 -1.47
C LEU A 64 -4.67 -10.42 -1.67
N PRO A 65 -5.51 -10.51 -0.62
CA PRO A 65 -6.89 -10.08 -0.70
C PRO A 65 -6.99 -8.59 -1.03
N GLU A 66 -8.04 -8.20 -1.76
CA GLU A 66 -8.39 -6.80 -1.92
C GLU A 66 -8.75 -6.17 -0.56
N ILE A 67 -8.29 -4.95 -0.32
CA ILE A 67 -8.86 -4.08 0.72
C ILE A 67 -10.24 -3.64 0.24
N LYS A 68 -11.27 -4.08 0.97
CA LYS A 68 -12.68 -3.94 0.60
C LYS A 68 -13.01 -2.56 0.00
N GLY A 69 -13.52 -2.58 -1.23
CA GLY A 69 -13.99 -1.39 -1.95
C GLY A 69 -12.89 -0.65 -2.71
N GLY A 70 -11.62 -1.05 -2.58
CA GLY A 70 -10.50 -0.39 -3.25
C GLY A 70 -10.58 -0.47 -4.77
N CYS A 71 -10.88 -1.65 -5.33
CA CYS A 71 -10.97 -1.83 -6.78
C CYS A 71 -12.17 -1.10 -7.37
N GLN A 72 -13.31 -1.12 -6.65
CA GLN A 72 -14.49 -0.36 -7.02
C GLN A 72 -14.21 1.15 -7.00
N ALA A 73 -13.63 1.67 -5.92
CA ALA A 73 -13.31 3.10 -5.80
C ALA A 73 -12.34 3.56 -6.89
N LEU A 74 -11.33 2.76 -7.25
CA LEU A 74 -10.43 3.06 -8.36
C LEU A 74 -11.15 3.12 -9.71
N THR A 75 -12.06 2.17 -9.95
CA THR A 75 -12.86 2.11 -11.18
C THR A 75 -13.81 3.30 -11.30
N GLU A 76 -14.44 3.70 -10.20
CA GLU A 76 -15.32 4.87 -10.17
C GLU A 76 -14.53 6.17 -10.30
N MET A 77 -13.37 6.27 -9.64
CA MET A 77 -12.49 7.43 -9.72
C MET A 77 -11.94 7.63 -11.14
N SER A 78 -11.62 6.56 -11.86
CA SER A 78 -11.13 6.66 -13.25
C SER A 78 -12.20 7.03 -14.28
N GLN A 79 -13.48 7.03 -13.87
CA GLN A 79 -14.62 7.47 -14.67
C GLN A 79 -15.03 8.91 -14.36
N MET A 80 -14.43 9.54 -13.34
CA MET A 80 -14.69 10.94 -13.02
C MET A 80 -14.11 11.86 -14.10
N GLU A 81 -14.86 12.91 -14.44
CA GLU A 81 -14.39 13.96 -15.34
C GLU A 81 -13.15 14.65 -14.76
N ASP A 82 -12.15 14.92 -15.60
CA ASP A 82 -10.88 15.56 -15.25
C ASP A 82 -10.07 14.83 -14.15
N VAL A 83 -10.18 13.50 -14.06
CA VAL A 83 -9.41 12.69 -13.11
C VAL A 83 -8.67 11.57 -13.83
N ASP A 84 -7.34 11.61 -13.74
CA ASP A 84 -6.47 10.52 -14.17
C ASP A 84 -5.98 9.69 -12.97
N VAL A 85 -6.24 8.39 -13.02
CA VAL A 85 -5.86 7.45 -11.95
C VAL A 85 -4.72 6.54 -12.39
N PHE A 86 -3.68 6.46 -11.56
CA PHE A 86 -2.53 5.58 -11.71
C PHE A 86 -2.26 4.80 -10.41
N ILE A 87 -1.79 3.55 -10.54
CA ILE A 87 -1.32 2.76 -9.41
C ILE A 87 0.19 2.96 -9.27
N CYS A 88 0.61 3.77 -8.30
CA CYS A 88 2.02 3.98 -7.99
C CYS A 88 2.49 3.06 -6.86
N THR A 89 3.32 2.07 -7.18
CA THR A 89 3.76 1.02 -6.25
C THR A 89 5.28 0.85 -6.25
N SER A 90 5.83 0.39 -5.12
CA SER A 90 7.27 0.17 -4.98
C SER A 90 7.58 -1.32 -4.99
N PRO A 91 8.61 -1.77 -5.75
CA PRO A 91 9.04 -3.16 -5.70
C PRO A 91 9.90 -3.42 -4.47
N LEU A 92 9.83 -4.65 -3.96
CA LEU A 92 10.82 -5.14 -3.02
C LEU A 92 12.21 -5.20 -3.67
N THR A 93 13.26 -5.16 -2.84
CA THR A 93 14.64 -5.41 -3.33
C THR A 93 14.80 -6.85 -3.83
N PHE A 94 14.18 -7.83 -3.14
CA PHE A 94 14.03 -9.18 -3.66
C PHE A 94 12.83 -9.21 -4.62
N TYR A 95 13.09 -8.89 -5.87
CA TYR A 95 12.04 -8.58 -6.85
C TYR A 95 11.47 -9.80 -7.58
N LYS A 96 12.08 -10.98 -7.45
CA LYS A 96 11.87 -12.17 -8.29
C LYS A 96 10.39 -12.45 -8.56
N TYR A 97 9.59 -12.50 -7.50
CA TYR A 97 8.15 -12.75 -7.56
C TYR A 97 7.32 -11.46 -7.47
N CYS A 98 7.83 -10.46 -6.75
CA CYS A 98 7.14 -9.21 -6.47
C CYS A 98 6.64 -8.46 -7.71
N LEU A 99 7.45 -8.34 -8.77
CA LEU A 99 7.08 -7.51 -9.92
C LEU A 99 5.95 -8.13 -10.74
N GLN A 100 6.17 -9.36 -11.23
CA GLN A 100 5.23 -10.05 -12.10
C GLN A 100 3.89 -10.30 -11.40
N GLU A 101 3.92 -10.66 -10.11
CA GLU A 101 2.70 -10.89 -9.34
C GLU A 101 1.90 -9.62 -9.11
N LYS A 102 2.54 -8.45 -8.96
CA LYS A 102 1.80 -7.17 -8.87
C LYS A 102 1.09 -6.83 -10.17
N PHE A 103 1.73 -7.06 -11.32
CA PHE A 103 1.06 -6.89 -12.62
C PHE A 103 -0.13 -7.84 -12.75
N LYS A 104 0.08 -9.12 -12.46
CA LYS A 104 -0.97 -10.15 -12.56
C LYS A 104 -2.14 -9.85 -11.61
N TRP A 105 -1.86 -9.45 -10.37
CA TRP A 105 -2.87 -9.06 -9.39
C TRP A 105 -3.75 -7.92 -9.92
N VAL A 106 -3.15 -6.89 -10.51
CA VAL A 106 -3.89 -5.76 -11.09
C VAL A 106 -4.73 -6.21 -12.30
N GLU A 107 -4.18 -7.04 -13.17
CA GLU A 107 -4.95 -7.62 -14.29
C GLU A 107 -6.16 -8.41 -13.80
N ASP A 108 -5.99 -9.26 -12.78
CA ASP A 108 -7.07 -10.11 -12.25
C ASP A 108 -8.18 -9.33 -11.55
N HIS A 109 -7.85 -8.24 -10.85
CA HIS A 109 -8.82 -7.50 -10.04
C HIS A 109 -9.42 -6.28 -10.76
N LEU A 110 -8.67 -5.64 -11.66
CA LEU A 110 -9.06 -4.39 -12.32
C LEU A 110 -9.16 -4.53 -13.84
N GLY A 111 -8.64 -5.62 -14.42
CA GLY A 111 -8.66 -5.88 -15.85
C GLY A 111 -7.38 -5.42 -16.59
N PRO A 112 -7.19 -5.89 -17.84
CA PRO A 112 -5.95 -5.67 -18.60
C PRO A 112 -5.67 -4.20 -18.91
N ASP A 113 -6.69 -3.35 -19.04
CA ASP A 113 -6.51 -1.93 -19.35
C ASP A 113 -5.78 -1.18 -18.22
N TRP A 114 -5.92 -1.63 -16.97
CA TRP A 114 -5.23 -1.05 -15.83
C TRP A 114 -3.73 -1.32 -15.80
N ILE A 115 -3.23 -2.27 -16.60
CA ILE A 115 -1.79 -2.50 -16.74
C ILE A 115 -1.08 -1.25 -17.28
N SER A 116 -1.73 -0.51 -18.19
CA SER A 116 -1.20 0.76 -18.72
C SER A 116 -1.14 1.88 -17.68
N ARG A 117 -1.80 1.71 -16.53
CA ARG A 117 -1.89 2.68 -15.43
C ARG A 117 -0.95 2.35 -14.27
N LEU A 118 -0.11 1.31 -14.40
CA LEU A 118 0.86 0.93 -13.36
C LEU A 118 2.16 1.72 -13.47
N VAL A 119 2.58 2.31 -12.36
CA VAL A 119 3.88 2.96 -12.20
C VAL A 119 4.65 2.26 -11.08
N ILE A 120 5.72 1.55 -11.45
CA ILE A 120 6.59 0.84 -10.50
C ILE A 120 7.85 1.67 -10.24
N THR A 121 8.03 2.14 -9.01
CA THR A 121 9.19 2.94 -8.61
C THR A 121 9.51 2.79 -7.13
N LYS A 122 10.80 2.77 -6.78
CA LYS A 122 11.25 2.89 -5.38
C LYS A 122 11.19 4.33 -4.85
N ASP A 123 11.18 5.31 -5.75
CA ASP A 123 11.08 6.72 -5.41
C ASP A 123 9.83 7.33 -6.05
N LYS A 124 8.77 7.45 -5.25
CA LYS A 124 7.49 8.04 -5.67
C LYS A 124 7.55 9.58 -5.78
N THR A 125 8.60 10.21 -5.25
CA THR A 125 8.75 11.68 -5.33
C THR A 125 9.10 12.16 -6.75
N MET A 126 9.59 11.26 -7.60
CA MET A 126 9.84 11.54 -9.01
C MET A 126 8.57 11.47 -9.89
N VAL A 127 7.50 10.83 -9.39
CA VAL A 127 6.25 10.70 -10.13
C VAL A 127 5.44 11.97 -9.96
N HIS A 128 5.03 12.56 -11.08
CA HIS A 128 4.22 13.78 -11.08
C HIS A 128 2.73 13.44 -10.92
N GLY A 129 2.02 14.28 -10.19
CA GLY A 129 0.58 14.18 -9.90
C GLY A 129 0.18 15.15 -8.79
N ASP A 130 -1.12 15.25 -8.54
CA ASP A 130 -1.70 16.20 -7.59
C ASP A 130 -1.95 15.57 -6.21
N VAL A 131 -2.32 14.30 -6.17
CA VAL A 131 -2.56 13.55 -4.93
C VAL A 131 -1.87 12.19 -4.94
N LEU A 132 -1.39 11.76 -3.78
CA LEU A 132 -0.91 10.40 -3.54
C LEU A 132 -1.59 9.82 -2.29
N ILE A 133 -2.48 8.84 -2.50
CA ILE A 133 -3.10 8.06 -1.43
C ILE A 133 -2.19 6.88 -1.10
N ASP A 134 -1.60 6.89 0.09
CA ASP A 134 -0.56 5.94 0.48
C ASP A 134 -0.54 5.74 2.00
N ASP A 135 -0.29 4.49 2.43
CA ASP A 135 -0.26 4.04 3.82
C ASP A 135 1.03 4.43 4.55
N LYS A 136 2.11 4.74 3.82
CA LYS A 136 3.42 5.06 4.42
C LYS A 136 3.38 6.41 5.15
N PRO A 137 3.65 6.48 6.46
CA PRO A 137 3.52 7.71 7.26
C PRO A 137 4.35 8.90 6.77
N ARG A 138 5.48 8.65 6.10
CA ARG A 138 6.30 9.68 5.47
C ARG A 138 7.01 9.08 4.26
N ILE A 139 6.70 9.62 3.09
CA ILE A 139 7.35 9.27 1.83
C ILE A 139 8.51 10.26 1.63
N ARG A 140 9.67 9.75 1.22
CA ARG A 140 10.89 10.53 0.95
C ARG A 140 11.53 10.02 -0.33
N GLY A 141 12.31 10.88 -0.95
CA GLY A 141 13.02 10.59 -2.19
C GLY A 141 13.87 11.77 -2.61
N VAL A 142 14.21 11.84 -3.89
CA VAL A 142 15.05 12.89 -4.47
C VAL A 142 14.35 14.24 -4.52
N ARG A 143 13.02 14.29 -4.73
CA ARG A 143 12.27 15.56 -4.73
C ARG A 143 11.68 15.86 -3.36
N ASP A 144 11.95 17.08 -2.87
CA ASP A 144 11.41 17.61 -1.62
C ASP A 144 11.15 19.13 -1.78
N PRO A 145 9.88 19.59 -1.81
CA PRO A 145 8.66 18.79 -1.74
C PRO A 145 8.37 18.02 -3.06
N PRO A 146 7.67 16.86 -3.00
CA PRO A 146 7.11 16.22 -4.19
C PRO A 146 5.99 17.10 -4.79
N SER A 147 5.57 16.81 -6.04
CA SER A 147 4.48 17.55 -6.69
C SER A 147 3.12 17.30 -6.03
N TRP A 148 2.86 16.06 -5.64
CA TRP A 148 1.59 15.62 -5.07
C TRP A 148 1.49 15.97 -3.59
N LYS A 149 0.24 16.12 -3.11
CA LYS A 149 -0.07 16.12 -1.69
C LYS A 149 -0.38 14.70 -1.24
N GLN A 150 0.17 14.33 -0.07
CA GLN A 150 -0.11 13.01 0.49
C GLN A 150 -1.45 13.00 1.23
N VAL A 151 -2.27 12.01 0.91
CA VAL A 151 -3.40 11.56 1.73
C VAL A 151 -2.97 10.26 2.41
N LEU A 152 -2.92 10.24 3.73
CA LEU A 152 -2.51 9.04 4.46
C LEU A 152 -3.66 8.04 4.49
N PHE A 153 -3.47 6.88 3.86
CA PHE A 153 -4.44 5.78 3.97
C PHE A 153 -4.26 5.07 5.31
N THR A 154 -5.34 4.79 6.04
CA THR A 154 -5.25 4.17 7.37
C THR A 154 -4.79 2.72 7.28
N ALA A 155 -3.77 2.41 8.07
CA ALA A 155 -3.19 1.07 8.21
C ALA A 155 -2.87 0.79 9.70
N PRO A 156 -2.71 -0.48 10.12
CA PRO A 156 -2.53 -0.84 11.52
C PRO A 156 -1.43 -0.04 12.23
N TYR A 157 -0.27 0.12 11.58
CA TYR A 157 0.90 0.79 12.15
C TYR A 157 0.87 2.33 12.09
N ASN A 158 -0.11 2.95 11.43
CA ASN A 158 -0.13 4.40 11.20
C ASN A 158 -1.27 5.16 11.89
N GLN A 159 -2.09 4.47 12.69
CA GLN A 159 -3.29 5.06 13.31
C GLN A 159 -2.99 6.25 14.23
N LYS A 160 -1.84 6.21 14.93
CA LYS A 160 -1.43 7.24 15.90
C LYS A 160 -0.44 8.27 15.32
N VAL A 161 -0.21 8.24 14.01
CA VAL A 161 0.72 9.17 13.34
C VAL A 161 0.12 10.57 13.29
N ASP A 162 0.90 11.56 13.73
CA ASP A 162 0.60 12.97 13.51
C ASP A 162 0.57 13.28 12.00
N LEU A 163 -0.59 13.76 11.54
CA LEU A 163 -0.82 14.06 10.13
C LEU A 163 -0.07 15.30 9.66
N ARG A 164 0.36 16.20 10.56
CA ARG A 164 1.06 17.45 10.19
C ARG A 164 0.32 18.25 9.11
N GLY A 165 -1.01 18.32 9.22
CA GLY A 165 -1.88 19.02 8.28
C GLY A 165 -2.28 18.23 7.02
N ARG A 166 -1.84 16.97 6.86
CA ARG A 166 -2.31 16.09 5.78
C ARG A 166 -3.73 15.58 6.04
N GLN A 167 -4.43 15.22 4.97
CA GLN A 167 -5.70 14.50 5.05
C GLN A 167 -5.47 13.00 5.27
N ARG A 168 -6.49 12.30 5.79
CA ARG A 168 -6.49 10.85 6.01
C ARG A 168 -7.71 10.24 5.34
N LEU A 169 -7.51 9.13 4.63
CA LEU A 169 -8.57 8.27 4.12
C LEU A 169 -8.59 7.00 4.97
N ASN A 170 -9.71 6.73 5.65
CA ASN A 170 -9.77 5.62 6.61
C ASN A 170 -10.13 4.28 5.96
N THR A 171 -10.96 4.32 4.93
CA THR A 171 -11.46 3.16 4.20
C THR A 171 -11.91 3.62 2.81
N TRP A 172 -12.10 2.69 1.89
CA TRP A 172 -12.74 2.98 0.60
C TRP A 172 -14.27 2.95 0.68
N THR A 173 -14.84 2.38 1.74
CA THR A 173 -16.26 2.02 1.81
C THR A 173 -17.19 3.11 2.34
N ASP A 174 -16.67 4.25 2.78
CA ASP A 174 -17.45 5.36 3.36
C ASP A 174 -17.63 6.54 2.39
N ASP A 175 -17.23 6.37 1.13
CA ASP A 175 -17.27 7.38 0.06
C ASP A 175 -16.48 8.67 0.33
N CYS A 176 -15.80 8.81 1.47
CA CYS A 176 -15.02 10.01 1.81
C CYS A 176 -13.88 10.29 0.82
N TRP A 177 -13.44 9.28 0.07
CA TRP A 177 -12.47 9.47 -1.01
C TRP A 177 -12.99 10.44 -2.09
N ARG A 178 -14.30 10.49 -2.35
CA ARG A 178 -14.90 11.40 -3.36
C ARG A 178 -14.71 12.85 -2.97
N ASP A 179 -14.98 13.17 -1.71
CA ASP A 179 -14.80 14.52 -1.16
C ASP A 179 -13.34 14.97 -1.24
N ILE A 180 -12.40 14.05 -0.99
CA ILE A 180 -10.97 14.30 -1.11
C ILE A 180 -10.63 14.65 -2.57
N ILE A 181 -11.05 13.83 -3.53
CA ILE A 181 -10.75 14.09 -4.96
C ILE A 181 -11.38 15.41 -5.42
N GLU A 182 -12.63 15.69 -5.07
CA GLU A 182 -13.30 16.94 -5.41
C GLU A 182 -12.65 18.19 -4.76
N ASP A 183 -12.12 18.06 -3.53
CA ASP A 183 -11.33 19.12 -2.90
C ASP A 183 -10.04 19.40 -3.66
N PHE A 184 -9.36 18.37 -4.18
CA PHE A 184 -8.18 18.55 -5.02
C PHE A 184 -8.52 19.18 -6.37
N LYS A 185 -9.59 18.74 -7.05
CA LYS A 185 -10.04 19.34 -8.31
C LYS A 185 -10.26 20.84 -8.22
N LYS A 186 -10.81 21.33 -7.11
CA LYS A 186 -11.09 22.76 -6.89
C LYS A 186 -9.83 23.63 -6.69
N ARG A 187 -8.67 23.01 -6.44
CA ARG A 187 -7.42 23.70 -6.08
C ARG A 187 -6.43 23.82 -7.24
N ILE A 188 -6.73 23.16 -8.36
CA ILE A 188 -5.97 23.18 -9.62
C ILE A 188 -6.57 24.25 -10.53
#